data_AF-X1M405-F1
#
_entry.id   AF-X1M405-F1
#
_cell.length_a   1.000
_cell.length_b   1.000
_cell.length_c   1.000
_cell.angle_alpha   90.00
_cell.angle_beta   90.00
_cell.angle_gamma   90.00
#
_symmetry.space_group_name_H-M   'P 1'
#
loop_
_entity.id
_entity.type
_entity.pdbx_description
1 polymer ?
#
loop_
_entity_poly.entity_id
_entity_poly.type
_entity_poly.pdbx_seq_one_letter_code
_entity_poly.pdbx_strand_id
1 'polypeptide(L)'
;MNGRDYTIKLNPYELGLLHGIIMQLDDRNKQALKGVWQQLVKLKRQFEQEAGVKKEVLPGGMLRITDKDGNVIIRQPYPFETEGN
;
A
#
# COMPACT_ATOMS: atom_id res chain seq x y z
N MET A 1 -5.48 11.79 -25.89
CA MET A 1 -5.11 12.60 -24.72
C MET A 1 -3.60 12.77 -24.74
N ASN A 2 -3.10 13.99 -24.91
CA ASN A 2 -1.66 14.28 -24.75
C ASN A 2 -1.37 14.41 -23.25
N GLY A 3 -1.23 13.28 -22.56
CA GLY A 3 -0.75 13.26 -21.18
C GLY A 3 0.75 13.58 -21.15
N ARG A 4 1.18 14.43 -20.21
CA ARG A 4 2.60 14.57 -19.86
C ARG A 4 2.86 13.60 -18.72
N ASP A 5 3.88 12.77 -18.88
CA ASP A 5 4.32 11.86 -17.82
C ASP A 5 5.19 12.64 -16.83
N TYR A 6 4.90 12.47 -15.54
CA TYR A 6 5.69 13.04 -14.45
C TYR A 6 6.13 11.92 -13.52
N THR A 7 7.43 11.84 -13.27
CA THR A 7 8.00 10.88 -12.30
C THR A 7 8.18 11.56 -10.95
N ILE A 8 7.59 10.96 -9.91
CA ILE A 8 7.84 11.34 -8.52
C ILE A 8 8.68 10.25 -7.84
N LYS A 9 9.67 10.66 -7.06
CA LYS A 9 10.43 9.75 -6.19
C LYS A 9 9.84 9.84 -4.79
N LEU A 10 9.62 8.70 -4.17
CA LEU A 10 9.04 8.59 -2.84
C LEU A 10 9.93 7.73 -1.97
N ASN A 11 10.16 8.16 -0.73
CA ASN A 11 10.63 7.27 0.33
C ASN A 11 9.44 6.49 0.93
N PRO A 12 9.68 5.46 1.78
CA PRO A 12 8.60 4.66 2.36
C PRO A 12 7.59 5.46 3.20
N TYR A 13 8.02 6.52 3.87
CA TYR A 13 7.15 7.38 4.67
C TYR A 13 6.22 8.23 3.79
N GLU A 14 6.78 8.89 2.77
CA GLU A 14 6.01 9.69 1.81
C GLU A 14 5.00 8.83 1.04
N LEU A 15 5.40 7.61 0.68
CA LEU A 15 4.51 6.62 0.08
C LEU A 15 3.32 6.30 0.99
N GLY A 16 3.58 6.04 2.28
CA GLY A 16 2.54 5.77 3.28
C GLY A 16 1.58 6.95 3.46
N LEU A 17 2.11 8.17 3.49
CA LEU A 17 1.31 9.40 3.59
C LEU A 17 0.38 9.55 2.38
N LEU A 18 0.90 9.42 1.16
CA LEU A 18 0.09 9.52 -0.07
C LEU A 18 -0.99 8.42 -0.14
N HIS A 19 -0.66 7.21 0.29
CA HIS A 19 -1.63 6.13 0.46
C HIS A 19 -2.77 6.55 1.39
N GLY A 20 -2.44 7.03 2.59
CA GLY A 20 -3.43 7.46 3.58
C GLY A 20 -4.33 8.59 3.06
N ILE A 21 -3.76 9.57 2.37
CA ILE A 21 -4.51 10.67 1.76
C ILE A 21 -5.50 10.14 0.72
N ILE A 22 -5.06 9.29 -0.22
CA ILE A 22 -5.94 8.75 -1.26
C ILE A 22 -7.07 7.91 -0.66
N MET A 23 -6.81 7.14 0.40
CA MET A 23 -7.85 6.37 1.11
C MET A 23 -8.95 7.23 1.70
N GLN A 24 -8.65 8.47 2.09
CA GLN A 24 -9.61 9.39 2.70
C GLN A 24 -10.39 10.22 1.69
N LEU A 25 -10.03 10.17 0.40
CA LEU A 25 -10.77 10.88 -0.65
C LEU A 25 -12.17 10.30 -0.86
N ASP A 26 -13.07 11.11 -1.40
CA ASP A 26 -14.35 10.65 -1.93
C ASP A 26 -14.18 9.70 -3.12
N ASP A 27 -15.24 8.96 -3.46
CA ASP A 27 -15.20 7.92 -4.50
C ASP A 27 -14.84 8.47 -5.88
N ARG A 28 -15.28 9.70 -6.20
CA ARG A 28 -14.97 10.34 -7.48
C ARG A 28 -13.47 10.59 -7.61
N ASN A 29 -12.86 11.12 -6.56
CA ASN A 29 -11.43 11.43 -6.52
C ASN A 29 -10.58 10.16 -6.42
N LYS A 30 -11.03 9.14 -5.69
CA LYS A 30 -10.42 7.79 -5.70
C LYS A 30 -10.40 7.20 -7.10
N GLN A 31 -11.51 7.27 -7.82
CA GLN A 31 -11.62 6.77 -9.19
C GLN A 31 -10.70 7.52 -10.15
N ALA A 32 -10.61 8.85 -10.03
CA ALA A 32 -9.70 9.68 -10.84
C ALA A 32 -8.23 9.31 -10.61
N LEU A 33 -7.87 8.92 -9.38
CA LEU A 33 -6.50 8.56 -8.99
C LEU A 33 -6.22 7.06 -9.02
N LYS A 34 -7.12 6.22 -9.56
CA LYS A 34 -6.99 4.75 -9.56
C LYS A 34 -5.65 4.27 -10.12
N GLY A 35 -5.16 4.90 -11.19
CA GLY A 35 -3.85 4.56 -11.78
C GLY A 35 -2.67 4.89 -10.88
N VAL A 36 -2.72 6.03 -10.18
CA VAL A 36 -1.71 6.42 -9.19
C VAL A 36 -1.75 5.46 -8.00
N TRP A 37 -2.96 5.16 -7.50
CA TRP A 37 -3.18 4.20 -6.42
C TRP A 37 -2.52 2.84 -6.71
N GLN A 38 -2.75 2.28 -7.89
CA GLN A 38 -2.14 1.01 -8.31
C GLN A 38 -0.61 1.06 -8.34
N GLN A 39 -0.02 2.19 -8.76
CA GLN A 39 1.43 2.37 -8.73
C GLN A 39 1.97 2.44 -7.30
N LEU A 40 1.28 3.16 -6.40
CA LEU A 40 1.66 3.23 -5.00
C LEU A 40 1.53 1.87 -4.29
N VAL A 41 0.51 1.06 -4.60
CA VAL A 41 0.37 -0.32 -4.07
C VAL A 41 1.56 -1.18 -4.51
N LYS A 42 1.96 -1.11 -5.78
CA LYS A 42 3.14 -1.83 -6.31
C LYS A 42 4.42 -1.41 -5.61
N LEU A 43 4.66 -0.10 -5.49
CA LEU A 43 5.86 0.43 -4.83
C LEU A 43 5.91 0.01 -3.36
N LYS A 44 4.76 -0.01 -2.67
CA LYS A 44 4.68 -0.46 -1.28
C LYS A 44 5.09 -1.92 -1.13
N ARG A 45 4.60 -2.80 -2.01
CA ARG A 45 4.98 -4.23 -2.00
C ARG A 45 6.48 -4.40 -2.22
N GLN A 46 7.08 -3.62 -3.12
CA GLN A 46 8.52 -3.63 -3.34
C GLN A 46 9.29 -3.23 -2.08
N PHE A 47 8.96 -2.11 -1.43
CA PHE A 47 9.62 -1.70 -0.19
C PHE A 47 9.45 -2.72 0.94
N GLU A 48 8.28 -3.33 1.06
CA GLU A 48 8.03 -4.38 2.05
C GLU A 48 8.92 -5.60 1.79
N GLN A 49 9.05 -6.03 0.54
CA GLN A 49 9.94 -7.13 0.16
C GLN A 49 11.41 -6.80 0.43
N GLU A 50 11.88 -5.60 0.04
CA GLU A 50 13.25 -5.13 0.30
C GLU A 50 13.56 -5.02 1.80
N ALA A 51 12.56 -4.65 2.61
CA ALA A 51 12.68 -4.58 4.06
C ALA A 51 12.54 -5.95 4.75
N GLY A 52 12.28 -7.03 4.00
CA GLY A 52 12.10 -8.37 4.56
C GLY A 52 10.79 -8.56 5.34
N VAL A 53 9.77 -7.74 5.05
CA VAL A 53 8.46 -7.82 5.69
C VAL A 53 7.69 -9.04 5.17
N LYS A 54 7.23 -9.88 6.09
CA LYS A 54 6.37 -11.04 5.82
C LYS A 54 4.94 -10.75 6.23
N LYS A 55 3.99 -11.18 5.41
CA LYS A 55 2.56 -11.03 5.67
C LYS A 55 1.86 -12.37 5.64
N GLU A 56 0.98 -12.59 6.62
CA GLU A 56 0.19 -13.80 6.75
C GLU A 56 -1.24 -13.41 7.13
N VAL A 57 -2.23 -13.97 6.42
CA VAL A 57 -3.64 -13.83 6.79
C VAL A 57 -3.97 -14.93 7.81
N LEU A 58 -4.32 -14.53 9.02
CA LEU A 58 -4.67 -15.42 10.12
C LEU A 58 -6.13 -15.88 10.02
N PRO A 59 -6.49 -16.98 10.72
CA PRO A 59 -7.89 -17.34 10.94
C PRO A 59 -8.67 -16.15 11.53
N GLY A 60 -9.81 -15.82 10.91
CA GLY A 60 -10.59 -14.61 11.26
C GLY A 60 -10.25 -13.37 10.40
N GLY A 61 -9.39 -13.50 9.39
CA GLY A 61 -9.14 -12.46 8.40
C GLY A 61 -8.15 -11.37 8.85
N MET A 62 -7.58 -11.51 10.04
CA MET A 62 -6.57 -10.57 10.56
C MET A 62 -5.26 -10.71 9.77
N LEU A 63 -4.58 -9.59 9.53
CA LEU A 63 -3.28 -9.56 8.89
C LEU A 63 -2.18 -9.51 9.94
N ARG A 64 -1.33 -10.53 9.94
CA ARG A 64 -0.07 -10.56 10.68
C ARG A 64 1.04 -10.03 9.78
N ILE A 65 1.77 -9.05 10.26
CA ILE A 65 2.92 -8.44 9.59
C ILE A 65 4.13 -8.64 10.49
N THR A 66 5.19 -9.27 9.96
CA THR A 66 6.44 -9.51 10.69
C THR A 66 7.58 -8.84 9.94
N ASP A 67 8.38 -8.01 10.60
CA ASP A 67 9.58 -7.44 9.99
C ASP A 67 10.79 -8.38 10.10
N LYS A 68 11.92 -7.96 9.52
CA LYS A 68 13.18 -8.73 9.53
C LYS A 68 13.76 -8.93 10.93
N ASP A 69 13.43 -8.04 11.88
CA ASP A 69 13.93 -8.05 13.25
C ASP A 69 13.02 -8.89 14.18
N GLY A 70 11.93 -9.43 13.62
CA GLY A 70 10.96 -10.25 14.34
C GLY A 70 9.86 -9.46 15.05
N ASN A 71 9.77 -8.15 14.84
CA ASN A 71 8.67 -7.36 15.37
C ASN A 71 7.37 -7.74 14.64
N VAL A 72 6.29 -7.87 15.40
CA VAL A 72 5.00 -8.34 14.89
C VAL A 72 3.90 -7.32 15.15
N ILE A 73 3.12 -7.02 14.11
CA ILE A 73 1.87 -6.28 14.20
C ILE A 73 0.74 -7.19 13.71
N ILE A 74 -0.35 -7.25 14.47
CA ILE A 74 -1.58 -7.96 14.08
C ILE A 74 -2.72 -6.95 14.07
N ARG A 75 -3.39 -6.81 12.91
CA ARG A 75 -4.52 -5.89 12.75
C ARG A 75 -5.45 -6.35 11.65
N GLN A 76 -6.61 -5.70 11.53
CA GLN A 76 -7.45 -5.85 10.34
C GLN A 76 -6.66 -5.39 9.09
N PRO A 77 -6.77 -6.13 7.96
CA PRO A 77 -6.16 -5.70 6.72
C PRO A 77 -6.83 -4.41 6.24
N TYR A 78 -6.04 -3.55 5.57
CA TYR A 78 -6.66 -2.51 4.77
C TYR A 78 -7.20 -3.09 3.46
N PRO A 79 -8.21 -2.49 2.83
CA PRO A 79 -8.83 -3.03 1.60
C PRO A 79 -7.82 -3.42 0.51
N PHE A 80 -6.76 -2.64 0.33
CA PHE A 80 -5.71 -2.89 -0.68
C PHE A 80 -4.70 -3.99 -0.33
N GLU A 81 -4.67 -4.44 0.93
CA GLU A 81 -3.79 -5.53 1.36
C GLU A 81 -4.41 -6.90 1.12
N THR A 82 -5.73 -6.94 0.93
CA THR A 82 -6.50 -8.13 0.52
C THR A 82 -6.77 -8.16 -0.98
N GLU A 83 -6.75 -7.01 -1.66
CA GLU A 83 -6.88 -6.95 -3.12
C GLU A 83 -5.60 -7.44 -3.81
N GLY A 84 -5.54 -8.73 -4.10
CA GLY A 84 -4.51 -9.35 -4.94
C GLY A 84 -3.47 -10.18 -4.20
N ASN A 85 -3.91 -10.95 -3.20
CA ASN A 85 -3.36 -12.28 -2.93
C ASN A 85 -3.99 -13.29 -3.89
#